data_AF-A0A936DMF8-F1
#
_entry.id   AF-A0A936DMF8-F1
#
_cell.length_a   1.000
_cell.length_b   1.000
_cell.length_c   1.000
_cell.angle_alpha   90.00
_cell.angle_beta   90.00
_cell.angle_gamma   90.00
#
_symmetry.space_group_name_H-M   'P 1'
#
loop_
_entity.id
_entity.type
_entity.pdbx_description
1 polymer ?
#
loop_
_entity_poly.entity_id
_entity_poly.type
_entity_poly.pdbx_seq_one_letter_code
_entity_poly.pdbx_strand_id
1 'polypeptide(L)'
;MKKFLFILLISPALLFGAKAPDFTITDYNNKVHKLYADYLDKNKVVVLKLFFVDCPPCNAAAPAFQQANLKWGNGANRVQFLELSTQTWDNNADVKGYSAKHSITFPGAASDGGALEATAPYKNSQFGTYYGTPTYIVISPNGEVNYNVRFYSNEPVPLDSAITQALRVTVGGTGGGGDTRCKDSFGVKITSKLKPDHVYFRDILYSGNPEYDIPSGQYNCEFYFPPIRDGYYVIPEKNQIGNIFDGVSTADIVLIQKHILGQKKLNDLQFALADVNKTLSVTASDIIEIRKLILGVTNKFAKVNAIYTVQNNPSAYTGIISNRAKINDILSNKSSNEFGVGHYGDITAANSFADEFIDSRSSCAVDFSIRITKSSTGYKYVLYPTEDIKGVLAFQFGLKENFAAISNINLKNIPGFSPSNFYVNSDKNELRLIWDDPSALGEHFISKEGLISFNSPRLLNPKESENIQSEITFIDGGSIEACDIRFHIINDAVTKKTKIKLIPSPESVLLTSDDVIEEISVVNHQGTFLINLKPNDNSVEIPTQHLLNGVYFIKAIRANGENEILKFIKI
;
A
#
# COMPACT_ATOMS: atom_id res chain seq x y z
N MET A 1 -17.23 72.77 -49.10
CA MET A 1 -16.17 71.80 -49.45
C MET A 1 -16.00 70.83 -48.27
N LYS A 2 -16.59 69.63 -48.34
CA LYS A 2 -16.42 68.57 -47.33
C LYS A 2 -15.28 67.66 -47.80
N LYS A 3 -14.20 67.57 -47.01
CA LYS A 3 -13.07 66.68 -47.29
C LYS A 3 -13.46 65.24 -46.95
N PHE A 4 -13.45 64.37 -47.96
CA PHE A 4 -13.53 62.92 -47.78
C PHE A 4 -12.20 62.41 -47.23
N LEU A 5 -12.25 61.72 -46.09
CA LEU A 5 -11.12 60.99 -45.51
C LEU A 5 -11.20 59.54 -46.00
N PHE A 6 -10.27 59.13 -46.85
CA PHE A 6 -10.13 57.75 -47.32
C PHE A 6 -9.39 56.95 -46.25
N ILE A 7 -10.10 56.06 -45.54
CA ILE A 7 -9.51 55.14 -44.56
C ILE A 7 -9.10 53.88 -45.32
N LEU A 8 -7.78 53.67 -45.44
CA LEU A 8 -7.18 52.46 -46.01
C LEU A 8 -7.38 51.31 -45.01
N LEU A 9 -8.29 50.38 -45.33
CA LEU A 9 -8.45 49.11 -44.61
C LEU A 9 -7.23 48.23 -44.85
N ILE A 10 -6.30 48.22 -43.89
CA ILE A 10 -5.23 47.21 -43.82
C ILE A 10 -5.88 45.94 -43.27
N SER A 11 -6.11 44.95 -44.14
CA SER A 11 -6.51 43.62 -43.71
C SER A 11 -5.33 42.96 -42.99
N PRO A 12 -5.49 42.38 -41.79
CA PRO A 12 -4.44 41.58 -41.19
C PRO A 12 -4.31 40.29 -42.01
N ALA A 13 -3.26 40.20 -42.81
CA ALA A 13 -2.84 38.91 -43.34
C ALA A 13 -2.52 38.01 -42.13
N LEU A 14 -3.29 36.92 -42.00
CA LEU A 14 -3.02 35.84 -41.07
C LEU A 14 -1.57 35.39 -41.26
N LEU A 15 -0.74 35.59 -40.24
CA LEU A 15 0.59 35.00 -40.14
C LEU A 15 0.40 33.48 -39.94
N PHE A 16 0.31 32.74 -41.04
CA PHE A 16 0.46 31.29 -41.01
C PHE A 16 1.87 30.96 -40.50
N GLY A 17 1.97 30.02 -39.55
CA GLY A 17 3.26 29.50 -39.09
C GLY A 17 4.13 29.07 -40.28
N ALA A 18 5.43 29.36 -40.23
CA ALA A 18 6.34 29.04 -41.33
C ALA A 18 6.30 27.52 -41.59
N LYS A 19 6.23 27.12 -42.86
CA LYS A 19 6.36 25.72 -43.25
C LYS A 19 7.83 25.31 -43.24
N ALA A 20 8.10 24.04 -42.93
CA ALA A 20 9.41 23.43 -43.09
C ALA A 20 9.89 23.64 -44.54
N PRO A 21 11.09 24.21 -44.77
CA PRO A 21 11.67 24.26 -46.11
C PRO A 21 11.93 22.83 -46.59
N ASP A 22 11.70 22.58 -47.88
CA ASP A 22 12.07 21.29 -48.45
C ASP A 22 13.59 21.12 -48.39
N PHE A 23 14.03 19.88 -48.19
CA PHE A 23 15.44 19.53 -48.21
C PHE A 23 15.64 18.20 -48.90
N THR A 24 16.84 18.02 -49.46
CA THR A 24 17.32 16.74 -49.96
C THR A 24 18.59 16.38 -49.20
N ILE A 25 18.61 15.20 -48.58
CA ILE A 25 19.80 14.65 -47.92
C ILE A 25 20.10 13.26 -48.45
N THR A 26 21.38 12.88 -48.43
CA THR A 26 21.84 11.53 -48.72
C THR A 26 22.37 10.92 -47.42
N ASP A 27 21.71 9.86 -46.95
CA ASP A 27 22.06 9.22 -45.68
C ASP A 27 23.39 8.44 -45.77
N TYR A 28 23.87 7.98 -44.62
CA TYR A 28 25.10 7.19 -44.53
C TYR A 28 25.06 5.80 -45.21
N ASN A 29 23.90 5.39 -45.73
CA ASN A 29 23.70 4.21 -46.57
C ASN A 29 23.55 4.57 -48.06
N ASN A 30 23.85 5.81 -48.45
CA ASN A 30 23.70 6.36 -49.81
C ASN A 30 22.25 6.42 -50.31
N LYS A 31 21.27 6.44 -49.41
CA LYS A 31 19.87 6.63 -49.77
C LYS A 31 19.53 8.12 -49.76
N VAL A 32 18.93 8.58 -50.86
CA VAL A 32 18.44 9.95 -50.98
C VAL A 32 17.07 10.05 -50.31
N HIS A 33 16.87 11.13 -49.55
CA HIS A 33 15.63 11.45 -48.85
C HIS A 33 15.24 12.90 -49.13
N LYS A 34 14.01 13.09 -49.60
CA LYS A 34 13.40 14.40 -49.83
C LYS A 34 12.27 14.64 -48.83
N LEU A 35 12.33 15.73 -48.06
CA LEU A 35 11.37 15.96 -46.96
C LEU A 35 9.93 15.84 -47.44
N TYR A 36 9.55 16.59 -48.49
CA TYR A 36 8.18 16.58 -48.98
C TYR A 36 7.87 15.31 -49.79
N ALA A 37 8.61 15.08 -50.87
CA ALA A 37 8.29 14.02 -51.82
C ALA A 37 8.33 12.60 -51.25
N ASP A 38 9.22 12.32 -50.27
CA ASP A 38 9.35 10.99 -49.68
C ASP A 38 8.50 10.79 -48.42
N TYR A 39 8.11 11.88 -47.75
CA TYR A 39 7.43 11.80 -46.45
C TYR A 39 6.16 12.64 -46.38
N LEU A 40 6.26 13.97 -46.37
CA LEU A 40 5.12 14.82 -46.02
C LEU A 40 3.97 14.66 -47.03
N ASP A 41 4.27 14.67 -48.34
CA ASP A 41 3.27 14.48 -49.42
C ASP A 41 2.64 13.07 -49.41
N LYS A 42 3.31 12.12 -48.75
CA LYS A 42 2.80 10.75 -48.50
C LYS A 42 2.11 10.64 -47.14
N ASN A 43 1.68 11.77 -46.59
CA ASN A 43 0.96 11.89 -45.32
C ASN A 43 1.74 11.37 -44.10
N LYS A 44 3.07 11.44 -44.15
CA LYS A 44 3.95 11.07 -43.03
C LYS A 44 4.35 12.27 -42.20
N VAL A 45 4.52 12.03 -40.91
CA VAL A 45 5.17 12.92 -39.94
C VAL A 45 6.67 12.66 -39.98
N VAL A 46 7.48 13.72 -39.94
CA VAL A 46 8.94 13.60 -39.86
C VAL A 46 9.41 14.11 -38.50
N VAL A 47 10.23 13.32 -37.80
CA VAL A 47 10.86 13.67 -36.53
C VAL A 47 12.35 13.88 -36.79
N LEU A 48 12.84 15.11 -36.65
CA LEU A 48 14.25 15.44 -36.81
C LEU A 48 14.93 15.52 -35.44
N LYS A 49 16.15 15.00 -35.38
CA LYS A 49 17.11 15.26 -34.31
C LYS A 49 18.34 15.94 -34.90
N LEU A 50 18.54 17.21 -34.56
CA LEU A 50 19.77 17.94 -34.85
C LEU A 50 20.82 17.52 -33.82
N PHE A 51 21.98 17.06 -34.27
CA PHE A 51 23.03 16.55 -33.39
C PHE A 51 24.43 16.72 -34.00
N PHE A 52 25.45 16.18 -33.33
CA PHE A 52 26.74 15.84 -33.93
C PHE A 52 27.34 14.65 -33.17
N VAL A 53 28.26 13.92 -33.79
CA VAL A 53 28.67 12.58 -33.30
C VAL A 53 29.26 12.59 -31.88
N ASP A 54 30.05 13.61 -31.55
CA ASP A 54 30.72 13.75 -30.24
C ASP A 54 29.92 14.56 -29.21
N CYS A 55 28.69 14.95 -29.52
CA CYS A 55 27.84 15.72 -28.61
C CYS A 55 27.49 14.89 -27.35
N PRO A 56 27.94 15.28 -26.15
CA PRO A 56 27.69 14.50 -24.94
C PRO A 56 26.20 14.29 -24.63
N PRO A 57 25.33 15.32 -24.61
CA PRO A 57 23.91 15.11 -24.36
C PRO A 57 23.21 14.32 -25.49
N CYS A 58 23.70 14.42 -26.73
CA CYS A 58 23.19 13.63 -27.84
C CYS A 58 23.53 12.14 -27.69
N ASN A 59 24.74 11.81 -27.23
CA ASN A 59 25.15 10.43 -26.92
C ASN A 59 24.32 9.87 -25.76
N ALA A 60 24.06 10.67 -24.72
CA ALA A 60 23.25 10.27 -23.57
C ALA A 60 21.79 10.00 -23.93
N ALA A 61 21.20 10.81 -24.83
CA ALA A 61 19.80 10.67 -25.24
C ALA A 61 19.58 9.61 -26.34
N ALA A 62 20.63 9.15 -27.02
CA ALA A 62 20.52 8.30 -28.20
C ALA A 62 19.75 6.98 -27.96
N PRO A 63 19.99 6.21 -26.87
CA PRO A 63 19.26 4.97 -26.63
C PRO A 63 17.76 5.21 -26.45
N ALA A 64 17.38 6.24 -25.68
CA ALA A 64 15.97 6.57 -25.44
C ALA A 64 15.29 7.07 -26.72
N PHE A 65 15.99 7.85 -27.54
CA PHE A 65 15.45 8.34 -28.81
C PHE A 65 15.28 7.20 -29.83
N GLN A 66 16.18 6.21 -29.84
CA GLN A 66 15.99 4.98 -30.60
C GLN A 66 14.76 4.19 -30.13
N GLN A 67 14.47 4.13 -28.82
CA GLN A 67 13.22 3.54 -28.33
C GLN A 67 11.98 4.30 -28.83
N ALA A 68 12.03 5.63 -28.89
CA ALA A 68 10.96 6.43 -29.49
C ALA A 68 10.75 6.10 -30.98
N ASN A 69 11.83 5.88 -31.74
CA ASN A 69 11.71 5.41 -33.13
C ASN A 69 11.10 4.00 -33.23
N LEU A 70 11.48 3.07 -32.35
CA LEU A 70 10.88 1.72 -32.35
C LEU A 70 9.37 1.80 -32.06
N LYS A 71 8.96 2.67 -31.13
CA LYS A 71 7.54 2.92 -30.80
C LYS A 71 6.77 3.52 -31.98
N TRP A 72 7.28 4.60 -32.58
CA TRP A 72 6.52 5.40 -33.55
C TRP A 72 6.88 5.11 -35.01
N GLY A 73 8.18 5.02 -35.31
CA GLY A 73 8.71 4.90 -36.68
C GLY A 73 8.55 3.51 -37.28
N ASN A 74 8.70 2.45 -36.47
CA ASN A 74 8.59 1.07 -36.93
C ASN A 74 7.19 0.44 -36.72
N GLY A 75 6.30 1.08 -35.96
CA GLY A 75 4.96 0.56 -35.63
C GLY A 75 3.78 1.28 -36.31
N ALA A 76 3.92 2.56 -36.69
CA ALA A 76 2.78 3.37 -37.12
C ALA A 76 2.67 3.62 -38.65
N ASN A 77 3.63 3.16 -39.47
CA ASN A 77 3.75 3.37 -40.92
C ASN A 77 3.71 4.83 -41.43
N ARG A 78 3.52 5.80 -40.53
CA ARG A 78 3.32 7.23 -40.83
C ARG A 78 4.34 8.15 -40.15
N VAL A 79 5.29 7.64 -39.37
CA VAL A 79 6.32 8.47 -38.73
C VAL A 79 7.69 8.09 -39.27
N GLN A 80 8.49 9.08 -39.65
CA GLN A 80 9.87 8.90 -40.08
C GLN A 80 10.81 9.68 -39.17
N PHE A 81 11.74 8.99 -38.51
CA PHE A 81 12.82 9.63 -37.77
C PHE A 81 14.01 9.89 -38.70
N LEU A 82 14.69 11.02 -38.53
CA LEU A 82 15.95 11.36 -39.18
C LEU A 82 16.87 12.06 -38.16
N GLU A 83 18.17 11.78 -38.22
CA GLU A 83 19.16 12.57 -37.48
C GLU A 83 20.15 13.26 -38.41
N LEU A 84 20.35 14.57 -38.21
CA LEU A 84 21.13 15.40 -39.12
C LEU A 84 22.24 16.09 -38.34
N SER A 85 23.49 15.89 -38.77
CA SER A 85 24.61 16.57 -38.14
C SER A 85 24.56 18.08 -38.43
N THR A 86 24.85 18.88 -37.40
CA THR A 86 24.94 20.33 -37.50
C THR A 86 26.35 20.84 -37.79
N GLN A 87 27.35 19.95 -37.89
CA GLN A 87 28.78 20.29 -37.91
C GLN A 87 29.45 20.02 -39.25
N THR A 88 30.40 20.88 -39.61
CA THR A 88 31.17 20.78 -40.87
C THR A 88 32.24 19.69 -40.85
N TRP A 89 32.63 19.21 -39.68
CA TRP A 89 33.64 18.18 -39.52
C TRP A 89 33.08 16.76 -39.44
N ASP A 90 31.76 16.61 -39.23
CA ASP A 90 31.11 15.30 -39.30
C ASP A 90 30.85 14.94 -40.76
N ASN A 91 31.23 13.72 -41.16
CA ASN A 91 30.86 13.11 -42.43
C ASN A 91 29.95 11.88 -42.23
N ASN A 92 29.41 11.32 -43.31
CA ASN A 92 28.47 10.22 -43.28
C ASN A 92 29.11 8.94 -42.69
N ALA A 93 30.42 8.75 -42.80
CA ALA A 93 31.11 7.65 -42.13
C ALA A 93 31.13 7.83 -40.60
N ASP A 94 31.29 9.06 -40.11
CA ASP A 94 31.21 9.37 -38.68
C ASP A 94 29.80 9.13 -38.14
N VAL A 95 28.77 9.62 -38.84
CA VAL A 95 27.37 9.39 -38.47
C VAL A 95 27.04 7.89 -38.49
N LYS A 96 27.55 7.13 -39.47
CA LYS A 96 27.42 5.66 -39.49
C LYS A 96 28.03 5.00 -38.27
N GLY A 97 29.21 5.46 -37.85
CA GLY A 97 29.87 5.01 -36.62
C GLY A 97 29.04 5.33 -35.37
N TYR A 98 28.48 6.54 -35.28
CA TYR A 98 27.57 6.94 -34.22
C TYR A 98 26.30 6.07 -34.18
N SER A 99 25.67 5.83 -35.33
CA SER A 99 24.48 4.98 -35.41
C SER A 99 24.78 3.54 -35.01
N ALA A 100 25.93 2.99 -35.42
CA ALA A 100 26.37 1.66 -34.99
C ALA A 100 26.61 1.58 -33.47
N LYS A 101 27.26 2.59 -32.90
CA LYS A 101 27.54 2.69 -31.45
C LYS A 101 26.27 2.66 -30.61
N HIS A 102 25.19 3.32 -31.06
CA HIS A 102 23.94 3.45 -30.32
C HIS A 102 22.81 2.55 -30.82
N SER A 103 23.10 1.62 -31.73
CA SER A 103 22.10 0.73 -32.35
C SER A 103 20.92 1.49 -33.00
N ILE A 104 21.21 2.62 -33.63
CA ILE A 104 20.22 3.46 -34.30
C ILE A 104 19.81 2.83 -35.63
N THR A 105 18.50 2.73 -35.86
CA THR A 105 17.94 2.04 -37.05
C THR A 105 17.31 2.97 -38.07
N PHE A 106 17.24 4.27 -37.79
CA PHE A 106 16.68 5.27 -38.70
C PHE A 106 17.80 6.02 -39.46
N PRO A 107 17.48 6.63 -40.62
CA PRO A 107 18.48 7.31 -41.45
C PRO A 107 19.12 8.50 -40.73
N GLY A 108 20.40 8.74 -41.04
CA GLY A 108 21.12 9.93 -40.62
C GLY A 108 22.05 10.44 -41.70
N ALA A 109 22.31 11.75 -41.70
CA ALA A 109 23.20 12.39 -42.67
C ALA A 109 24.10 13.43 -42.01
N ALA A 110 25.27 13.65 -42.62
CA ALA A 110 26.27 14.61 -42.19
C ALA A 110 26.56 15.66 -43.27
N SER A 111 27.68 16.39 -43.15
CA SER A 111 28.01 17.50 -44.03
C SER A 111 28.13 17.12 -45.51
N ASP A 112 28.75 15.98 -45.80
CA ASP A 112 28.87 15.36 -47.13
C ASP A 112 27.55 14.72 -47.64
N GLY A 113 26.55 14.59 -46.78
CA GLY A 113 25.19 14.15 -47.10
C GLY A 113 24.16 15.28 -47.24
N GLY A 114 24.58 16.55 -47.16
CA GLY A 114 23.68 17.72 -47.27
C GLY A 114 23.00 18.15 -45.96
N ALA A 115 23.40 17.60 -44.80
CA ALA A 115 22.77 17.89 -43.52
C ALA A 115 22.92 19.37 -43.07
N LEU A 116 24.00 20.04 -43.47
CA LEU A 116 24.22 21.45 -43.10
C LEU A 116 23.17 22.38 -43.72
N GLU A 117 22.85 22.18 -44.99
CA GLU A 117 21.82 22.93 -45.69
C GLU A 117 20.44 22.59 -45.12
N ALA A 118 20.15 21.30 -44.91
CA ALA A 118 18.89 20.84 -44.33
C ALA A 118 18.64 21.37 -42.91
N THR A 119 19.70 21.55 -42.11
CA THR A 119 19.58 22.05 -40.72
C THR A 119 19.62 23.57 -40.60
N ALA A 120 20.07 24.30 -41.61
CA ALA A 120 20.24 25.75 -41.55
C ALA A 120 18.96 26.54 -41.18
N PRO A 121 17.76 26.22 -41.74
CA PRO A 121 16.53 26.91 -41.36
C PRO A 121 16.11 26.74 -39.90
N TYR A 122 16.58 25.67 -39.25
CA TYR A 122 16.26 25.40 -37.85
C TYR A 122 17.27 26.01 -36.88
N LYS A 123 18.33 26.66 -37.40
CA LYS A 123 19.39 27.31 -36.60
C LYS A 123 19.42 28.84 -36.74
N ASN A 124 18.65 29.41 -37.67
CA ASN A 124 18.66 30.84 -38.02
C ASN A 124 17.53 31.66 -37.35
N SER A 125 16.95 31.15 -36.27
CA SER A 125 15.80 31.75 -35.54
C SER A 125 14.47 31.83 -36.32
N GLN A 126 14.36 31.22 -37.49
CA GLN A 126 13.10 31.19 -38.27
C GLN A 126 11.95 30.49 -37.53
N PHE A 127 12.24 29.44 -36.75
CA PHE A 127 11.24 28.65 -36.01
C PHE A 127 11.30 28.84 -34.49
N GLY A 128 12.31 29.55 -34.00
CA GLY A 128 12.57 29.77 -32.59
C GLY A 128 14.07 29.85 -32.28
N THR A 129 14.42 30.28 -31.08
CA THR A 129 15.82 30.39 -30.65
C THR A 129 16.49 29.02 -30.67
N TYR A 130 17.67 28.95 -31.28
CA TYR A 130 18.51 27.75 -31.27
C TYR A 130 19.39 27.72 -30.02
N TYR A 131 19.24 26.67 -29.21
CA TYR A 131 19.96 26.51 -27.94
C TYR A 131 21.11 25.48 -28.01
N GLY A 132 21.33 24.86 -29.17
CA GLY A 132 22.35 23.84 -29.37
C GLY A 132 21.77 22.45 -29.60
N THR A 133 22.61 21.43 -29.52
CA THR A 133 22.25 20.03 -29.77
C THR A 133 22.18 19.22 -28.46
N PRO A 134 21.26 18.24 -28.34
CA PRO A 134 20.28 17.85 -29.34
C PRO A 134 19.10 18.84 -29.40
N THR A 135 18.61 19.12 -30.60
CA THR A 135 17.32 19.81 -30.81
C THR A 135 16.39 18.86 -31.54
N TYR A 136 15.17 18.67 -31.02
CA TYR A 136 14.15 17.80 -31.60
C TYR A 136 13.05 18.61 -32.28
N ILE A 137 12.60 18.15 -33.43
CA ILE A 137 11.63 18.85 -34.28
C ILE A 137 10.64 17.83 -34.82
N VAL A 138 9.35 18.14 -34.77
CA VAL A 138 8.30 17.30 -35.37
C VAL A 138 7.62 18.11 -36.49
N ILE A 139 7.59 17.55 -37.69
CA ILE A 139 7.06 18.16 -38.89
C ILE A 139 5.82 17.41 -39.35
N SER A 140 4.69 18.11 -39.42
CA SER A 140 3.39 17.60 -39.85
C SER A 140 3.31 17.41 -41.37
N PRO A 141 2.40 16.55 -41.89
CA PRO A 141 2.21 16.36 -43.33
C PRO A 141 1.93 17.61 -44.17
N ASN A 142 1.37 18.67 -43.57
CA ASN A 142 1.12 19.93 -44.28
C ASN A 142 2.34 20.89 -44.30
N GLY A 143 3.45 20.49 -43.68
CA GLY A 143 4.69 21.25 -43.53
C GLY A 143 4.82 22.04 -42.24
N GLU A 144 3.83 22.04 -41.34
CA GLU A 144 3.92 22.76 -40.06
C GLU A 144 5.01 22.18 -39.14
N VAL A 145 5.72 23.06 -38.44
CA VAL A 145 6.89 22.71 -37.62
C VAL A 145 6.58 22.91 -36.14
N ASN A 146 6.69 21.83 -35.36
CA ASN A 146 6.79 21.87 -33.91
C ASN A 146 8.28 21.85 -33.54
N TYR A 147 8.82 23.00 -33.17
CA TYR A 147 10.25 23.24 -33.01
C TYR A 147 10.70 23.16 -31.54
N ASN A 148 11.90 22.62 -31.31
CA ASN A 148 12.52 22.46 -29.99
C ASN A 148 11.62 21.70 -29.00
N VAL A 149 11.08 20.57 -29.47
CA VAL A 149 10.27 19.66 -28.68
C VAL A 149 11.12 19.11 -27.53
N ARG A 150 10.65 19.26 -26.29
CA ARG A 150 11.36 18.74 -25.12
C ARG A 150 11.39 17.21 -25.19
N PHE A 151 12.55 16.64 -24.92
CA PHE A 151 12.71 15.19 -24.85
C PHE A 151 13.56 14.84 -23.63
N TYR A 152 12.95 14.13 -22.69
CA TYR A 152 13.62 13.61 -21.51
C TYR A 152 13.68 12.09 -21.63
N SER A 153 14.87 11.50 -21.47
CA SER A 153 15.08 10.06 -21.67
C SER A 153 14.23 9.18 -20.74
N ASN A 154 13.82 9.72 -19.59
CA ASN A 154 12.96 9.07 -18.58
C ASN A 154 11.49 9.51 -18.65
N GLU A 155 11.15 10.52 -19.46
CA GLU A 155 9.81 11.08 -19.59
C GLU A 155 9.60 11.61 -21.02
N PRO A 156 9.41 10.73 -22.02
CA PRO A 156 9.34 11.12 -23.43
C PRO A 156 7.99 11.75 -23.82
N VAL A 157 7.11 12.01 -22.85
CA VAL A 157 5.73 12.52 -23.05
C VAL A 157 5.69 13.69 -24.01
N PRO A 158 6.52 14.76 -23.90
CA PRO A 158 6.36 15.91 -24.79
C PRO A 158 6.68 15.58 -26.27
N LEU A 159 7.58 14.64 -26.54
CA LEU A 159 7.85 14.15 -27.90
C LEU A 159 6.70 13.31 -28.43
N ASP A 160 6.18 12.39 -27.60
CA ASP A 160 5.03 11.55 -27.94
C ASP A 160 3.79 12.41 -28.27
N SER A 161 3.55 13.46 -27.49
CA SER A 161 2.47 14.42 -27.69
C SER A 161 2.64 15.17 -29.02
N ALA A 162 3.85 15.67 -29.31
CA ALA A 162 4.12 16.38 -30.55
C ALA A 162 3.94 15.48 -31.79
N ILE A 163 4.39 14.22 -31.74
CA ILE A 163 4.19 13.24 -32.82
C ILE A 163 2.70 12.93 -33.01
N THR A 164 1.98 12.70 -31.92
CA THR A 164 0.53 12.42 -31.94
C THR A 164 -0.26 13.59 -32.53
N GLN A 165 0.11 14.82 -32.19
CA GLN A 165 -0.48 16.03 -32.76
C GLN A 165 -0.23 16.10 -34.28
N ALA A 166 1.01 15.90 -34.71
CA ALA A 166 1.38 15.95 -36.12
C ALA A 166 0.69 14.86 -36.96
N LEU A 167 0.44 13.67 -36.39
CA LEU A 167 -0.24 12.56 -37.06
C LEU A 167 -1.72 12.86 -37.41
N ARG A 168 -2.33 13.86 -36.76
CA ARG A 168 -3.71 14.32 -37.03
C ARG A 168 -3.81 15.24 -38.23
N VAL A 169 -2.70 15.84 -38.60
CA VAL A 169 -2.61 16.74 -39.73
C VAL A 169 -2.51 15.89 -41.00
N THR A 170 -3.21 16.32 -42.05
CA THR A 170 -3.17 15.68 -43.37
C THR A 170 -2.60 16.64 -44.41
N VAL A 171 -2.16 16.08 -45.54
CA VAL A 171 -1.70 16.88 -46.69
C VAL A 171 -2.80 17.86 -47.11
N GLY A 172 -2.51 19.16 -47.10
CA GLY A 172 -3.47 20.21 -47.44
C GLY A 172 -4.44 20.62 -46.32
N GLY A 173 -4.39 19.96 -45.15
CA GLY A 173 -5.18 20.37 -43.98
C GLY A 173 -4.64 21.66 -43.33
N THR A 174 -5.53 22.47 -42.75
CA THR A 174 -5.17 23.62 -41.92
C THR A 174 -5.15 23.22 -40.44
N GLY A 175 -4.02 23.37 -39.76
CA GLY A 175 -3.96 23.36 -38.30
C GLY A 175 -3.01 22.32 -37.71
N GLY A 176 -2.24 22.76 -36.72
CA GLY A 176 -1.27 21.95 -35.97
C GLY A 176 -0.20 22.76 -35.23
N GLY A 177 0.15 23.97 -35.67
CA GLY A 177 1.20 24.77 -35.02
C GLY A 177 1.10 26.27 -35.30
N GLY A 178 0.79 27.06 -34.26
CA GLY A 178 0.85 28.52 -34.37
C GLY A 178 0.00 29.37 -33.41
N ASP A 179 -0.42 28.88 -32.25
CA ASP A 179 -0.76 29.68 -31.04
C ASP A 179 -0.83 28.69 -29.88
N THR A 180 -0.10 28.94 -28.79
CA THR A 180 -0.05 28.09 -27.59
C THR A 180 -1.35 28.10 -26.77
N ARG A 181 -2.45 28.64 -27.30
CA ARG A 181 -3.77 28.63 -26.64
C ARG A 181 -4.62 27.44 -27.07
N CYS A 182 -4.15 26.23 -26.76
CA CYS A 182 -5.03 25.06 -26.70
C CYS A 182 -6.08 25.32 -25.59
N LYS A 183 -7.35 25.52 -25.96
CA LYS A 183 -8.44 25.77 -24.98
C LYS A 183 -8.77 24.55 -24.13
N ASP A 184 -8.42 23.35 -24.61
CA ASP A 184 -8.79 22.08 -24.02
C ASP A 184 -7.58 21.32 -23.44
N SER A 185 -6.74 22.03 -22.68
CA SER A 185 -5.66 21.39 -21.91
C SER A 185 -6.14 20.96 -20.53
N PHE A 186 -5.76 19.77 -20.08
CA PHE A 186 -6.02 19.30 -18.72
C PHE A 186 -4.83 18.51 -18.18
N GLY A 187 -4.63 18.54 -16.86
CA GLY A 187 -3.70 17.63 -16.20
C GLY A 187 -4.41 16.41 -15.63
N VAL A 188 -3.67 15.36 -15.33
CA VAL A 188 -4.08 14.27 -14.44
C VAL A 188 -2.98 14.05 -13.42
N LYS A 189 -3.31 14.14 -12.14
CA LYS A 189 -2.33 14.01 -11.05
C LYS A 189 -2.71 12.86 -10.13
N ILE A 190 -1.86 11.84 -10.07
CA ILE A 190 -2.01 10.77 -9.07
C ILE A 190 -1.21 11.14 -7.84
N THR A 191 -1.92 11.51 -6.79
CA THR A 191 -1.31 12.13 -5.63
C THR A 191 -0.95 11.07 -4.55
N SER A 192 -1.55 9.88 -4.54
CA SER A 192 -1.30 8.82 -3.53
C SER A 192 0.01 8.08 -3.78
N LYS A 193 0.54 7.43 -2.73
CA LYS A 193 1.64 6.46 -2.85
C LYS A 193 1.24 5.26 -3.69
N LEU A 194 0.05 4.68 -3.42
CA LEU A 194 -0.55 3.67 -4.29
C LEU A 194 -0.91 4.31 -5.63
N LYS A 195 -0.54 3.65 -6.73
CA LYS A 195 -0.86 4.10 -8.09
C LYS A 195 -1.95 3.21 -8.70
N PRO A 196 -2.82 3.77 -9.56
CA PRO A 196 -3.71 2.98 -10.38
C PRO A 196 -2.89 2.15 -11.38
N ASP A 197 -3.47 1.05 -11.86
CA ASP A 197 -2.84 0.21 -12.87
C ASP A 197 -2.98 0.85 -14.26
N HIS A 198 -4.13 1.49 -14.51
CA HIS A 198 -4.45 2.24 -15.73
C HIS A 198 -5.15 3.55 -15.40
N VAL A 199 -5.03 4.55 -16.28
CA VAL A 199 -5.91 5.72 -16.23
C VAL A 199 -6.56 5.92 -17.58
N TYR A 200 -7.83 5.57 -17.67
CA TYR A 200 -8.57 5.64 -18.91
C TYR A 200 -9.13 7.04 -19.15
N PHE A 201 -8.86 7.59 -20.31
CA PHE A 201 -9.65 8.66 -20.91
C PHE A 201 -10.59 8.03 -21.94
N ARG A 202 -11.89 8.02 -21.64
CA ARG A 202 -12.90 7.32 -22.47
C ARG A 202 -14.29 7.92 -22.40
N ASP A 203 -15.07 7.64 -23.42
CA ASP A 203 -16.51 7.91 -23.46
C ASP A 203 -17.29 6.72 -22.86
N ILE A 204 -17.98 6.93 -21.73
CA ILE A 204 -18.77 5.88 -21.08
C ILE A 204 -20.21 5.79 -21.59
N LEU A 205 -20.66 6.75 -22.41
CA LEU A 205 -21.99 6.75 -23.01
C LEU A 205 -22.00 6.09 -24.39
N TYR A 206 -20.88 6.16 -25.12
CA TYR A 206 -20.75 5.63 -26.47
C TYR A 206 -19.49 4.76 -26.62
N SER A 207 -19.66 3.44 -26.50
CA SER A 207 -18.58 2.44 -26.58
C SER A 207 -17.88 2.30 -27.94
N GLY A 208 -18.39 2.94 -28.99
CA GLY A 208 -17.73 3.01 -30.31
C GLY A 208 -16.62 4.06 -30.41
N ASN A 209 -16.51 4.95 -29.42
CA ASN A 209 -15.46 5.96 -29.35
C ASN A 209 -14.15 5.35 -28.82
N PRO A 210 -12.98 5.85 -29.26
CA PRO A 210 -11.69 5.34 -28.81
C PRO A 210 -11.47 5.60 -27.31
N GLU A 211 -10.94 4.59 -26.62
CA GLU A 211 -10.42 4.65 -25.26
C GLU A 211 -8.90 4.84 -25.29
N TYR A 212 -8.38 5.65 -24.38
CA TYR A 212 -6.96 5.92 -24.24
C TYR A 212 -6.52 5.60 -22.81
N ASP A 213 -5.44 4.84 -22.65
CA ASP A 213 -4.75 4.68 -21.36
C ASP A 213 -3.63 5.72 -21.28
N ILE A 214 -3.72 6.61 -20.29
CA ILE A 214 -2.92 7.84 -20.21
C ILE A 214 -2.15 7.87 -18.88
N PRO A 215 -0.85 8.24 -18.85
CA PRO A 215 -0.13 8.36 -17.58
C PRO A 215 -0.63 9.55 -16.71
N SER A 216 -0.06 9.72 -15.53
CA SER A 216 -0.18 11.03 -14.84
C SER A 216 0.65 12.05 -15.63
N GLY A 217 0.10 13.23 -15.91
CA GLY A 217 0.77 14.21 -16.76
C GLY A 217 -0.08 15.41 -17.12
N GLN A 218 0.47 16.30 -17.94
CA GLN A 218 -0.24 17.42 -18.53
C GLN A 218 -0.54 17.11 -19.99
N TYR A 219 -1.80 17.28 -20.39
CA TYR A 219 -2.30 16.96 -21.72
C TYR A 219 -2.78 18.23 -22.42
N ASN A 220 -2.24 18.51 -23.60
CA ASN A 220 -2.58 19.70 -24.38
C ASN A 220 -3.02 19.31 -25.80
N CYS A 221 -4.33 19.18 -26.00
CA CYS A 221 -4.90 18.87 -27.32
C CYS A 221 -4.45 17.52 -27.90
N GLU A 222 -3.99 16.60 -27.05
CA GLU A 222 -3.56 15.23 -27.39
C GLU A 222 -4.71 14.26 -27.66
N PHE A 223 -5.96 14.69 -27.50
CA PHE A 223 -7.16 13.87 -27.73
C PHE A 223 -8.09 14.58 -28.72
N TYR A 224 -8.66 13.82 -29.66
CA TYR A 224 -9.74 14.35 -30.49
C TYR A 224 -10.99 14.41 -29.61
N PHE A 225 -11.45 15.63 -29.32
CA PHE A 225 -12.71 15.80 -28.65
C PHE A 225 -13.82 16.07 -29.68
N PRO A 226 -14.85 15.21 -29.77
CA PRO A 226 -16.03 15.56 -30.55
C PRO A 226 -16.70 16.83 -29.98
N PRO A 227 -17.55 17.52 -30.76
CA PRO A 227 -18.28 18.70 -30.28
C PRO A 227 -19.13 18.42 -29.04
N ILE A 228 -19.62 17.18 -28.88
CA ILE A 228 -20.36 16.71 -27.71
C ILE A 228 -19.43 15.83 -26.88
N ARG A 229 -19.14 16.26 -25.65
CA ARG A 229 -18.15 15.60 -24.77
C ARG A 229 -18.74 15.07 -23.46
N ASP A 230 -20.07 15.03 -23.35
CA ASP A 230 -20.73 14.74 -22.09
C ASP A 230 -20.48 13.34 -21.55
N GLY A 231 -20.10 12.40 -22.41
CA GLY A 231 -19.75 11.05 -22.02
C GLY A 231 -18.27 10.84 -21.66
N TYR A 232 -17.40 11.83 -21.84
CA TYR A 232 -15.96 11.67 -21.65
C TYR A 232 -15.52 11.89 -20.20
N TYR A 233 -14.77 10.93 -19.68
CA TYR A 233 -14.23 10.95 -18.31
C TYR A 233 -12.76 10.54 -18.29
N VAL A 234 -12.07 11.02 -17.24
CA VAL A 234 -10.83 10.43 -16.74
C VAL A 234 -11.19 9.46 -15.62
N ILE A 235 -10.81 8.19 -15.78
CA ILE A 235 -11.18 7.07 -14.90
C ILE A 235 -9.91 6.28 -14.58
N PRO A 236 -9.25 6.55 -13.44
CA PRO A 236 -8.22 5.67 -12.93
C PRO A 236 -8.83 4.36 -12.45
N GLU A 237 -8.16 3.25 -12.75
CA GLU A 237 -8.59 1.92 -12.35
C GLU A 237 -7.45 1.18 -11.65
N LYS A 238 -7.79 0.49 -10.56
CA LYS A 238 -6.89 -0.43 -9.88
C LYS A 238 -7.57 -1.78 -9.79
N ASN A 239 -7.10 -2.71 -10.59
CA ASN A 239 -7.72 -4.02 -10.83
C ASN A 239 -7.03 -5.14 -10.01
N GLN A 240 -6.00 -4.80 -9.24
CA GLN A 240 -5.31 -5.75 -8.37
C GLN A 240 -6.22 -6.36 -7.30
N ILE A 241 -6.13 -7.68 -7.17
CA ILE A 241 -6.69 -8.48 -6.09
C ILE A 241 -5.55 -8.74 -5.11
N GLY A 242 -5.69 -8.26 -3.88
CA GLY A 242 -4.78 -8.51 -2.77
C GLY A 242 -5.53 -9.04 -1.56
N ASN A 243 -4.85 -9.09 -0.43
CA ASN A 243 -5.46 -9.51 0.82
C ASN A 243 -6.09 -8.30 1.53
N ILE A 244 -7.41 -8.31 1.69
CA ILE A 244 -8.17 -7.20 2.31
C ILE A 244 -7.77 -6.95 3.78
N PHE A 245 -7.03 -7.87 4.41
CA PHE A 245 -6.52 -7.68 5.76
C PHE A 245 -5.25 -6.83 5.82
N ASP A 246 -4.57 -6.63 4.69
CA ASP A 246 -3.29 -5.97 4.67
C ASP A 246 -3.48 -4.49 5.03
N GLY A 247 -2.79 -4.04 6.08
CA GLY A 247 -2.83 -2.66 6.56
C GLY A 247 -3.95 -2.35 7.55
N VAL A 248 -5.09 -3.06 7.48
CA VAL A 248 -6.28 -2.81 8.32
C VAL A 248 -6.02 -3.16 9.78
N SER A 249 -6.24 -2.17 10.65
CA SER A 249 -5.72 -2.12 12.02
C SER A 249 -6.73 -1.47 12.98
N THR A 250 -6.52 -1.59 14.31
CA THR A 250 -7.31 -0.85 15.29
C THR A 250 -7.13 0.67 15.18
N ALA A 251 -6.01 1.15 14.64
CA ALA A 251 -5.79 2.57 14.41
C ALA A 251 -6.78 3.15 13.38
N ASP A 252 -7.19 2.35 12.40
CA ASP A 252 -8.21 2.72 11.41
C ASP A 252 -9.59 2.87 12.07
N ILE A 253 -9.94 1.96 12.98
CA ILE A 253 -11.18 2.03 13.76
C ILE A 253 -11.20 3.31 14.60
N VAL A 254 -10.11 3.61 15.29
CA VAL A 254 -9.98 4.84 16.11
C VAL A 254 -10.19 6.09 15.25
N LEU A 255 -9.64 6.11 14.03
CA LEU A 255 -9.81 7.23 13.11
C LEU A 255 -11.27 7.40 12.65
N ILE A 256 -11.98 6.30 12.37
CA ILE A 256 -13.41 6.30 12.07
C ILE A 256 -14.24 6.75 13.28
N GLN A 257 -13.92 6.28 14.49
CA GLN A 257 -14.62 6.68 15.71
C GLN A 257 -14.50 8.17 15.97
N LYS A 258 -13.29 8.73 15.87
CA LYS A 258 -13.06 10.17 16.00
C LYS A 258 -13.82 10.97 14.95
N HIS A 259 -14.00 10.42 13.75
CA HIS A 259 -14.85 11.03 12.73
C HIS A 259 -16.32 11.07 13.12
N ILE A 260 -16.87 9.94 13.54
CA ILE A 260 -18.27 9.84 13.97
C ILE A 260 -18.56 10.79 15.14
N LEU A 261 -17.60 10.93 16.07
CA LEU A 261 -17.69 11.83 17.22
C LEU A 261 -17.42 13.31 16.89
N GLY A 262 -17.13 13.64 15.64
CA GLY A 262 -16.84 15.02 15.21
C GLY A 262 -15.48 15.56 15.67
N GLN A 263 -14.59 14.71 16.16
CA GLN A 263 -13.26 15.07 16.67
C GLN A 263 -12.21 15.16 15.56
N LYS A 264 -12.35 14.37 14.48
CA LYS A 264 -11.44 14.43 13.32
C LYS A 264 -12.20 14.26 12.02
N LYS A 265 -12.12 15.23 11.11
CA LYS A 265 -12.76 15.12 9.80
C LYS A 265 -11.92 14.24 8.87
N LEU A 266 -12.54 13.28 8.19
CA LEU A 266 -11.91 12.50 7.14
C LEU A 266 -11.93 13.26 5.82
N ASN A 267 -10.83 13.22 5.06
CA ASN A 267 -10.85 13.67 3.67
C ASN A 267 -11.64 12.69 2.80
N ASP A 268 -11.95 13.07 1.56
CA ASP A 268 -12.85 12.32 0.68
C ASP A 268 -12.30 10.93 0.33
N LEU A 269 -10.97 10.76 0.26
CA LEU A 269 -10.39 9.42 0.12
C LEU A 269 -10.60 8.59 1.39
N GLN A 270 -10.18 9.09 2.55
CA GLN A 270 -10.35 8.41 3.85
C GLN A 270 -11.82 8.05 4.10
N PHE A 271 -12.74 8.95 3.76
CA PHE A 271 -14.18 8.73 3.86
C PHE A 271 -14.61 7.56 2.94
N ALA A 272 -14.13 7.52 1.70
CA ALA A 272 -14.41 6.42 0.78
C ALA A 272 -13.84 5.07 1.26
N LEU A 273 -12.70 5.06 1.96
CA LEU A 273 -12.10 3.85 2.53
C LEU A 273 -12.81 3.38 3.80
N ALA A 274 -13.35 4.31 4.58
CA ALA A 274 -14.10 4.05 5.80
C ALA A 274 -15.49 3.48 5.54
N ASP A 275 -16.17 3.89 4.46
CA ASP A 275 -17.49 3.39 4.04
C ASP A 275 -17.40 2.00 3.39
N VAL A 276 -17.01 1.01 4.18
CA VAL A 276 -16.82 -0.38 3.73
C VAL A 276 -18.15 -1.11 3.45
N ASN A 277 -19.28 -0.57 3.92
CA ASN A 277 -20.60 -1.10 3.61
C ASN A 277 -21.29 -0.40 2.42
N LYS A 278 -20.65 0.63 1.84
CA LYS A 278 -21.14 1.42 0.68
C LYS A 278 -22.50 2.05 0.90
N THR A 279 -22.73 2.63 2.08
CA THR A 279 -23.96 3.36 2.39
C THR A 279 -23.89 4.85 2.05
N LEU A 280 -22.73 5.34 1.57
CA LEU A 280 -22.40 6.77 1.40
C LEU A 280 -22.40 7.54 2.72
N SER A 281 -22.20 6.83 3.83
CA SER A 281 -22.11 7.39 5.17
C SER A 281 -21.13 6.57 6.00
N VAL A 282 -20.35 7.24 6.85
CA VAL A 282 -19.42 6.56 7.77
C VAL A 282 -20.06 6.49 9.15
N THR A 283 -20.35 5.27 9.62
CA THR A 283 -21.10 5.02 10.85
C THR A 283 -20.49 3.88 11.68
N ALA A 284 -21.07 3.61 12.85
CA ALA A 284 -20.67 2.47 13.68
C ALA A 284 -20.84 1.11 12.96
N SER A 285 -21.70 1.04 11.94
CA SER A 285 -21.86 -0.17 11.12
C SER A 285 -20.59 -0.50 10.33
N ASP A 286 -19.84 0.51 9.89
CA ASP A 286 -18.56 0.34 9.19
C ASP A 286 -17.48 -0.20 10.13
N ILE A 287 -17.43 0.33 11.36
CA ILE A 287 -16.55 -0.20 12.42
C ILE A 287 -16.85 -1.69 12.66
N ILE A 288 -18.13 -2.09 12.70
CA ILE A 288 -18.51 -3.49 12.90
C ILE A 288 -18.00 -4.38 11.77
N GLU A 289 -18.09 -3.94 10.52
CA GLU A 289 -17.56 -4.71 9.37
C GLU A 289 -16.03 -4.83 9.41
N ILE A 290 -15.32 -3.76 9.78
CA ILE A 290 -13.85 -3.78 9.95
C ILE A 290 -13.44 -4.68 11.11
N ARG A 291 -14.14 -4.64 12.25
CA ARG A 291 -13.92 -5.54 13.40
C ARG A 291 -14.06 -7.01 13.00
N LYS A 292 -15.13 -7.36 12.25
CA LYS A 292 -15.33 -8.73 11.76
C LYS A 292 -14.18 -9.17 10.85
N LEU A 293 -13.68 -8.24 10.03
CA LEU A 293 -12.52 -8.50 9.19
C LEU A 293 -11.29 -8.78 10.05
N ILE A 294 -10.90 -7.88 10.96
CA ILE A 294 -9.71 -8.08 11.83
C ILE A 294 -9.81 -9.39 12.63
N LEU A 295 -10.99 -9.68 13.20
CA LEU A 295 -11.25 -10.94 13.92
C LEU A 295 -11.15 -12.19 13.03
N GLY A 296 -11.12 -12.04 11.71
CA GLY A 296 -11.10 -13.16 10.77
C GLY A 296 -12.44 -13.90 10.66
N VAL A 297 -13.53 -13.29 11.12
CA VAL A 297 -14.90 -13.81 10.96
C VAL A 297 -15.34 -13.71 9.49
N THR A 298 -14.86 -12.70 8.79
CA THR A 298 -14.99 -12.56 7.34
C THR A 298 -13.62 -12.33 6.72
N ASN A 299 -13.48 -12.62 5.43
CA ASN A 299 -12.30 -12.33 4.63
C ASN A 299 -12.57 -11.33 3.49
N LYS A 300 -13.71 -10.65 3.53
CA LYS A 300 -14.15 -9.62 2.58
C LYS A 300 -15.24 -8.74 3.19
N PHE A 301 -15.43 -7.54 2.68
CA PHE A 301 -16.64 -6.76 2.95
C PHE A 301 -17.74 -7.15 1.96
N ALA A 302 -18.98 -7.28 2.43
CA ALA A 302 -20.07 -7.84 1.63
C ALA A 302 -20.44 -7.00 0.38
N LYS A 303 -20.18 -5.69 0.41
CA LYS A 303 -20.55 -4.73 -0.65
C LYS A 303 -19.35 -4.22 -1.47
N VAL A 304 -18.15 -4.64 -1.10
CA VAL A 304 -16.91 -4.23 -1.76
C VAL A 304 -16.43 -5.37 -2.66
N ASN A 305 -16.44 -5.13 -3.97
CA ASN A 305 -16.01 -6.12 -4.96
C ASN A 305 -14.51 -6.06 -5.27
N ALA A 306 -13.89 -4.89 -5.07
CA ALA A 306 -12.47 -4.65 -5.28
C ALA A 306 -11.88 -4.09 -3.99
N ILE A 307 -10.72 -4.60 -3.56
CA ILE A 307 -10.11 -4.21 -2.27
C ILE A 307 -9.54 -2.78 -2.29
N TYR A 308 -9.29 -2.23 -3.47
CA TYR A 308 -8.85 -0.86 -3.67
C TYR A 308 -9.98 -0.02 -4.26
N THR A 309 -9.93 1.28 -3.99
CA THR A 309 -10.76 2.29 -4.65
C THR A 309 -9.92 3.48 -5.08
N VAL A 310 -10.47 4.22 -6.04
CA VAL A 310 -9.95 5.49 -6.52
C VAL A 310 -10.92 6.58 -6.12
N GLN A 311 -10.38 7.71 -5.68
CA GLN A 311 -11.13 8.90 -5.35
C GLN A 311 -10.61 10.10 -6.14
N ASN A 312 -11.48 10.78 -6.87
CA ASN A 312 -11.27 12.11 -7.40
C ASN A 312 -11.34 13.14 -6.27
N ASN A 313 -10.52 14.18 -6.34
CA ASN A 313 -10.43 15.20 -5.31
C ASN A 313 -10.12 14.59 -3.91
N PRO A 314 -9.13 13.68 -3.80
CA PRO A 314 -8.94 12.82 -2.63
C PRO A 314 -8.67 13.58 -1.32
N SER A 315 -8.10 14.80 -1.40
CA SER A 315 -7.74 15.64 -0.26
C SER A 315 -8.85 16.56 0.23
N ALA A 316 -9.98 16.64 -0.49
CA ALA A 316 -11.09 17.50 -0.09
C ALA A 316 -11.86 16.92 1.09
N TYR A 317 -12.74 17.72 1.70
CA TYR A 317 -13.52 17.36 2.87
C TYR A 317 -15.02 17.57 2.60
N THR A 318 -15.49 17.10 1.44
CA THR A 318 -16.85 17.31 0.96
C THR A 318 -17.80 16.17 1.32
N GLY A 319 -17.26 14.97 1.56
CA GLY A 319 -18.01 13.72 1.71
C GLY A 319 -18.52 13.16 0.37
N ILE A 320 -18.11 13.73 -0.76
CA ILE A 320 -18.53 13.28 -2.09
C ILE A 320 -17.54 12.24 -2.61
N ILE A 321 -18.02 11.01 -2.79
CA ILE A 321 -17.24 9.91 -3.34
C ILE A 321 -17.41 9.87 -4.87
N SER A 322 -16.30 9.93 -5.61
CA SER A 322 -16.30 9.76 -7.07
C SER A 322 -15.00 9.12 -7.53
N ASN A 323 -15.07 8.06 -8.32
CA ASN A 323 -13.91 7.39 -8.90
C ASN A 323 -13.47 7.95 -10.26
N ARG A 324 -14.11 9.02 -10.73
CA ARG A 324 -13.90 9.59 -12.06
C ARG A 324 -14.10 11.09 -12.08
N ALA A 325 -13.55 11.75 -13.09
CA ALA A 325 -13.75 13.16 -13.36
C ALA A 325 -14.31 13.36 -14.76
N LYS A 326 -15.35 14.18 -14.89
CA LYS A 326 -15.92 14.53 -16.20
C LYS A 326 -14.98 15.51 -16.90
N ILE A 327 -14.69 15.29 -18.17
CA ILE A 327 -13.71 16.14 -18.88
C ILE A 327 -14.15 17.60 -18.95
N ASN A 328 -15.43 17.86 -19.20
CA ASN A 328 -15.98 19.22 -19.27
C ASN A 328 -15.84 19.95 -17.92
N ASP A 329 -15.93 19.23 -16.81
CA ASP A 329 -15.78 19.83 -15.49
C ASP A 329 -14.32 20.11 -15.18
N ILE A 330 -13.39 19.25 -15.61
CA ILE A 330 -11.95 19.53 -15.51
C ILE A 330 -11.57 20.75 -16.35
N LEU A 331 -11.97 20.79 -17.62
CA LEU A 331 -11.64 21.88 -18.55
C LEU A 331 -12.24 23.24 -18.13
N SER A 332 -13.39 23.21 -17.43
CA SER A 332 -14.02 24.41 -16.90
C SER A 332 -13.62 24.72 -15.44
N ASN A 333 -12.63 24.02 -14.88
CA ASN A 333 -12.18 24.13 -13.49
C ASN A 333 -13.29 23.96 -12.44
N LYS A 334 -14.32 23.18 -12.76
CA LYS A 334 -15.43 22.80 -11.85
C LYS A 334 -15.17 21.51 -11.10
N SER A 335 -14.20 20.71 -11.54
CA SER A 335 -13.80 19.43 -10.95
C SER A 335 -12.29 19.42 -10.71
N SER A 336 -11.88 18.73 -9.64
CA SER A 336 -10.47 18.39 -9.45
C SER A 336 -10.02 17.40 -10.53
N ASN A 337 -8.75 17.49 -10.90
CA ASN A 337 -8.06 16.54 -11.75
C ASN A 337 -7.00 15.71 -10.98
N GLU A 338 -7.09 15.77 -9.65
CA GLU A 338 -6.29 14.97 -8.74
C GLU A 338 -7.04 13.70 -8.36
N PHE A 339 -6.31 12.58 -8.30
CA PHE A 339 -6.85 11.29 -7.92
C PHE A 339 -5.96 10.61 -6.90
N GLY A 340 -6.59 9.97 -5.92
CA GLY A 340 -5.96 9.16 -4.90
C GLY A 340 -6.46 7.73 -4.96
N VAL A 341 -5.57 6.80 -4.62
CA VAL A 341 -5.86 5.37 -4.52
C VAL A 341 -5.66 4.94 -3.08
N GLY A 342 -6.61 4.17 -2.55
CA GLY A 342 -6.56 3.65 -1.19
C GLY A 342 -7.15 2.25 -1.10
N HIS A 343 -6.87 1.60 0.02
CA HIS A 343 -7.31 0.26 0.34
C HIS A 343 -8.49 0.31 1.32
N TYR A 344 -9.60 -0.37 1.02
CA TYR A 344 -10.79 -0.32 1.88
C TYR A 344 -10.47 -0.80 3.29
N GLY A 345 -10.90 -0.04 4.30
CA GLY A 345 -10.62 -0.33 5.70
C GLY A 345 -9.23 0.09 6.20
N ASP A 346 -8.29 0.50 5.33
CA ASP A 346 -6.98 1.06 5.73
C ASP A 346 -7.00 2.58 5.51
N ILE A 347 -7.50 3.29 6.52
CA ILE A 347 -7.74 4.74 6.50
C ILE A 347 -6.47 5.49 6.89
N THR A 348 -5.66 4.89 7.77
CA THR A 348 -4.39 5.46 8.24
C THR A 348 -3.34 5.51 7.13
N ALA A 349 -3.27 4.52 6.22
CA ALA A 349 -2.36 4.59 5.07
C ALA A 349 -2.78 5.61 4.00
N ALA A 350 -4.04 6.07 4.02
CA ALA A 350 -4.52 7.12 3.13
C ALA A 350 -3.97 8.52 3.45
N ASN A 351 -3.07 8.64 4.44
CA ASN A 351 -2.41 9.88 4.85
C ASN A 351 -1.31 10.37 3.88
N SER A 352 -1.23 9.85 2.65
CA SER A 352 -0.32 10.38 1.60
C SER A 352 -0.69 11.80 1.11
N PHE A 353 -1.60 12.51 1.80
CA PHE A 353 -2.29 13.72 1.31
C PHE A 353 -2.33 14.94 2.24
N ALA A 354 -2.03 14.83 3.52
CA ALA A 354 -2.09 15.99 4.43
C ALA A 354 -1.21 15.78 5.67
N ASP A 355 -0.54 16.86 6.08
CA ASP A 355 0.36 17.03 7.23
C ASP A 355 -0.28 16.82 8.63
N GLU A 356 -1.31 15.98 8.79
CA GLU A 356 -1.89 15.65 10.10
C GLU A 356 -2.14 14.14 10.28
N PHE A 357 -1.03 13.38 10.31
CA PHE A 357 -0.52 12.73 11.52
C PHE A 357 0.63 11.77 11.13
N ILE A 358 1.83 12.12 11.59
CA ILE A 358 3.04 11.27 11.75
C ILE A 358 2.80 10.50 13.07
N ASP A 359 3.03 9.20 13.23
CA ASP A 359 4.03 8.36 12.61
C ASP A 359 3.41 7.02 12.19
N SER A 360 4.00 6.47 11.13
CA SER A 360 3.98 5.06 10.82
C SER A 360 4.12 4.22 12.09
N ARG A 361 3.33 3.13 12.19
CA ARG A 361 3.52 2.00 13.12
C ARG A 361 4.84 2.14 13.88
N SER A 362 4.80 2.75 15.05
CA SER A 362 6.04 3.10 15.75
C SER A 362 6.73 1.78 16.09
N SER A 363 8.07 1.72 16.02
CA SER A 363 8.82 0.53 16.40
C SER A 363 8.76 0.23 17.91
N CYS A 364 7.77 0.79 18.61
CA CYS A 364 7.51 0.57 20.02
C CYS A 364 6.80 -0.76 20.22
N ALA A 365 7.03 -1.33 21.40
CA ALA A 365 6.43 -2.57 21.82
C ALA A 365 5.97 -2.43 23.27
N VAL A 366 4.80 -2.99 23.56
CA VAL A 366 4.24 -3.05 24.91
C VAL A 366 4.17 -4.49 25.36
N ASP A 367 4.63 -4.77 26.58
CA ASP A 367 4.71 -6.11 27.12
C ASP A 367 3.44 -6.49 27.90
N PHE A 368 2.89 -7.65 27.55
CA PHE A 368 1.78 -8.29 28.23
C PHE A 368 2.25 -9.62 28.81
N SER A 369 1.80 -9.95 30.01
CA SER A 369 2.03 -11.26 30.61
C SER A 369 0.77 -12.12 30.56
N ILE A 370 0.95 -13.40 30.20
CA ILE A 370 -0.06 -14.45 30.31
C ILE A 370 0.29 -15.31 31.53
N ARG A 371 -0.39 -15.07 32.65
CA ARG A 371 -0.21 -15.88 33.85
C ARG A 371 -1.12 -17.10 33.84
N ILE A 372 -0.53 -18.28 33.97
CA ILE A 372 -1.22 -19.58 33.99
C ILE A 372 -1.28 -20.09 35.43
N THR A 373 -2.48 -20.40 35.90
CA THR A 373 -2.70 -20.98 37.23
C THR A 373 -3.51 -22.27 37.13
N LYS A 374 -3.16 -23.28 37.92
CA LYS A 374 -3.95 -24.51 38.04
C LYS A 374 -5.17 -24.25 38.92
N SER A 375 -6.32 -24.79 38.52
CA SER A 375 -7.59 -24.73 39.24
C SER A 375 -8.20 -26.13 39.36
N SER A 376 -9.27 -26.28 40.13
CA SER A 376 -9.97 -27.56 40.29
C SER A 376 -10.60 -28.11 39.01
N THR A 377 -10.82 -27.26 38.00
CA THR A 377 -11.52 -27.60 36.75
C THR A 377 -10.61 -27.47 35.51
N GLY A 378 -9.30 -27.35 35.71
CA GLY A 378 -8.31 -27.16 34.64
C GLY A 378 -7.37 -26.01 34.93
N TYR A 379 -7.19 -25.11 33.96
CA TYR A 379 -6.22 -24.03 33.99
C TYR A 379 -6.91 -22.68 33.73
N LYS A 380 -6.54 -21.67 34.50
CA LYS A 380 -6.97 -20.28 34.32
C LYS A 380 -5.82 -19.46 33.77
N TYR A 381 -6.12 -18.73 32.71
CA TYR A 381 -5.21 -17.80 32.03
C TYR A 381 -5.66 -16.39 32.34
N VAL A 382 -4.72 -15.52 32.75
CA VAL A 382 -4.97 -14.11 33.00
C VAL A 382 -3.92 -13.29 32.25
N LEU A 383 -4.39 -12.45 31.33
CA LEU A 383 -3.59 -11.50 30.56
C LEU A 383 -3.63 -10.13 31.23
N TYR A 384 -2.47 -9.50 31.36
CA TYR A 384 -2.33 -8.16 31.93
C TYR A 384 -1.10 -7.45 31.38
N PRO A 385 -1.07 -6.11 31.34
CA PRO A 385 0.10 -5.36 30.92
C PRO A 385 1.16 -5.40 32.03
N THR A 386 2.43 -5.38 31.67
CA THR A 386 3.53 -5.37 32.64
C THR A 386 3.74 -4.00 33.28
N GLU A 387 3.31 -2.93 32.60
CA GLU A 387 3.40 -1.54 33.03
C GLU A 387 2.04 -0.84 32.89
N ASP A 388 1.89 0.33 33.51
CA ASP A 388 0.69 1.15 33.37
C ASP A 388 0.64 1.75 31.96
N ILE A 389 -0.50 1.62 31.26
CA ILE A 389 -0.71 2.15 29.92
C ILE A 389 -1.91 3.09 29.95
N LYS A 390 -1.67 4.38 29.69
CA LYS A 390 -2.71 5.42 29.73
C LYS A 390 -3.24 5.70 28.33
N GLY A 391 -4.50 6.15 28.28
CA GLY A 391 -5.11 6.63 27.05
C GLY A 391 -5.32 5.53 26.00
N VAL A 392 -5.52 4.27 26.41
CA VAL A 392 -5.71 3.16 25.49
C VAL A 392 -7.04 3.31 24.76
N LEU A 393 -6.97 3.49 23.45
CA LEU A 393 -8.12 3.68 22.58
C LEU A 393 -8.60 2.37 21.98
N ALA A 394 -7.69 1.46 21.65
CA ALA A 394 -8.02 0.17 21.07
C ALA A 394 -6.87 -0.81 21.21
N PHE A 395 -7.14 -2.10 21.10
CA PHE A 395 -6.11 -3.13 20.95
C PHE A 395 -6.69 -4.36 20.24
N GLN A 396 -5.82 -5.08 19.54
CA GLN A 396 -6.11 -6.37 18.95
C GLN A 396 -4.96 -7.33 19.22
N PHE A 397 -5.25 -8.62 19.29
CA PHE A 397 -4.21 -9.64 19.28
C PHE A 397 -4.73 -10.98 18.79
N GLY A 398 -3.77 -11.82 18.39
CA GLY A 398 -4.01 -13.23 18.12
C GLY A 398 -3.08 -14.11 18.91
N LEU A 399 -3.64 -15.14 19.55
CA LEU A 399 -2.87 -16.23 20.12
C LEU A 399 -3.11 -17.49 19.30
N LYS A 400 -2.06 -18.29 19.11
CA LYS A 400 -2.07 -19.58 18.42
C LYS A 400 -1.85 -20.71 19.42
N GLU A 401 -2.83 -21.60 19.49
CA GLU A 401 -2.90 -22.86 20.24
C GLU A 401 -4.31 -23.46 20.01
N ASN A 402 -4.56 -24.72 20.31
CA ASN A 402 -5.91 -25.27 20.19
C ASN A 402 -6.82 -24.76 21.33
N PHE A 403 -7.52 -23.66 21.04
CA PHE A 403 -8.44 -22.99 21.95
C PHE A 403 -9.88 -23.55 21.89
N ALA A 404 -10.14 -24.66 21.19
CA ALA A 404 -11.50 -25.15 20.95
C ALA A 404 -12.32 -25.44 22.24
N ALA A 405 -11.64 -25.76 23.34
CA ALA A 405 -12.25 -26.12 24.62
C ALA A 405 -12.22 -24.99 25.67
N ILE A 406 -11.84 -23.75 25.30
CA ILE A 406 -11.82 -22.66 26.28
C ILE A 406 -13.22 -22.20 26.67
N SER A 407 -13.33 -21.66 27.88
CA SER A 407 -14.57 -21.13 28.43
C SER A 407 -14.32 -19.89 29.29
N ASN A 408 -15.40 -19.21 29.70
CA ASN A 408 -15.36 -18.06 30.60
C ASN A 408 -14.40 -16.95 30.15
N ILE A 409 -14.38 -16.66 28.85
CA ILE A 409 -13.65 -15.50 28.33
C ILE A 409 -14.30 -14.25 28.92
N ASN A 410 -13.56 -13.53 29.74
CA ASN A 410 -14.03 -12.37 30.47
C ASN A 410 -13.00 -11.25 30.36
N LEU A 411 -13.47 -10.05 30.06
CA LEU A 411 -12.67 -8.83 30.13
C LEU A 411 -13.15 -7.98 31.29
N LYS A 412 -12.23 -7.69 32.20
CA LYS A 412 -12.52 -6.94 33.40
C LYS A 412 -12.09 -5.49 33.22
N ASN A 413 -12.91 -4.55 33.71
CA ASN A 413 -12.64 -3.11 33.68
C ASN A 413 -12.49 -2.51 32.27
N ILE A 414 -13.15 -3.11 31.27
CA ILE A 414 -13.10 -2.66 29.87
C ILE A 414 -14.54 -2.38 29.40
N PRO A 415 -14.93 -1.11 29.17
CA PRO A 415 -16.27 -0.75 28.73
C PRO A 415 -16.63 -1.34 27.37
N GLY A 416 -17.91 -1.67 27.18
CA GLY A 416 -18.45 -2.08 25.88
C GLY A 416 -18.00 -3.45 25.38
N PHE A 417 -17.27 -4.22 26.18
CA PHE A 417 -16.86 -5.58 25.80
C PHE A 417 -18.06 -6.55 25.73
N SER A 418 -18.09 -7.36 24.68
CA SER A 418 -19.10 -8.40 24.46
C SER A 418 -18.52 -9.61 23.71
N PRO A 419 -19.28 -10.71 23.54
CA PRO A 419 -18.83 -11.84 22.73
C PRO A 419 -18.47 -11.51 21.28
N SER A 420 -18.87 -10.35 20.74
CA SER A 420 -18.48 -9.93 19.39
C SER A 420 -17.03 -9.43 19.30
N ASN A 421 -16.32 -9.32 20.43
CA ASN A 421 -14.95 -8.82 20.50
C ASN A 421 -13.90 -9.92 20.38
N PHE A 422 -14.29 -11.19 20.31
CA PHE A 422 -13.34 -12.28 20.12
C PHE A 422 -13.88 -13.33 19.15
N TYR A 423 -12.96 -14.10 18.59
CA TYR A 423 -13.27 -15.21 17.72
C TYR A 423 -12.28 -16.35 17.95
N VAL A 424 -12.80 -17.56 18.21
CA VAL A 424 -12.00 -18.79 18.27
C VAL A 424 -12.05 -19.44 16.90
N ASN A 425 -10.98 -19.28 16.13
CA ASN A 425 -10.82 -19.92 14.85
C ASN A 425 -10.28 -21.34 15.05
N SER A 426 -11.19 -22.32 15.02
CA SER A 426 -10.84 -23.72 15.24
C SER A 426 -10.01 -24.31 14.08
N ASP A 427 -10.21 -23.82 12.85
CA ASP A 427 -9.47 -24.29 11.67
C ASP A 427 -7.99 -23.89 11.74
N LYS A 428 -7.71 -22.68 12.25
CA LYS A 428 -6.36 -22.14 12.40
C LYS A 428 -5.74 -22.39 13.78
N ASN A 429 -6.50 -22.95 14.72
CA ASN A 429 -6.11 -23.04 16.13
C ASN A 429 -5.68 -21.67 16.69
N GLU A 430 -6.58 -20.69 16.57
CA GLU A 430 -6.31 -19.31 16.98
C GLU A 430 -7.44 -18.74 17.85
N LEU A 431 -7.06 -17.95 18.85
CA LEU A 431 -7.93 -17.03 19.55
C LEU A 431 -7.57 -15.62 19.08
N ARG A 432 -8.52 -14.92 18.47
CA ARG A 432 -8.40 -13.53 18.07
C ARG A 432 -9.28 -12.67 18.94
N LEU A 433 -8.80 -11.49 19.30
CA LEU A 433 -9.55 -10.54 20.11
C LEU A 433 -9.30 -9.13 19.58
N ILE A 434 -10.34 -8.31 19.60
CA ILE A 434 -10.30 -6.88 19.32
C ILE A 434 -11.15 -6.13 20.32
N TRP A 435 -10.66 -5.00 20.79
CA TRP A 435 -11.43 -4.04 21.56
C TRP A 435 -11.07 -2.62 21.14
N ASP A 436 -12.05 -1.73 21.20
CA ASP A 436 -11.89 -0.29 21.02
C ASP A 436 -12.89 0.44 21.92
N ASP A 437 -12.42 1.52 22.52
CA ASP A 437 -13.16 2.37 23.45
C ASP A 437 -14.32 3.06 22.71
N PRO A 438 -15.59 2.78 23.06
CA PRO A 438 -16.75 3.41 22.44
C PRO A 438 -16.78 4.94 22.58
N SER A 439 -16.11 5.50 23.57
CA SER A 439 -16.05 6.94 23.84
C SER A 439 -14.87 7.65 23.15
N ALA A 440 -13.88 6.88 22.67
CA ALA A 440 -12.62 7.36 22.12
C ALA A 440 -11.89 8.38 23.03
N LEU A 441 -12.07 8.30 24.34
CA LEU A 441 -11.40 9.14 25.33
C LEU A 441 -10.12 8.50 25.87
N GLY A 442 -10.02 7.18 25.74
CA GLY A 442 -8.88 6.39 26.15
C GLY A 442 -9.02 5.89 27.59
N GLU A 443 -8.71 4.61 27.79
CA GLU A 443 -8.76 3.93 29.07
C GLU A 443 -7.37 3.86 29.73
N HIS A 444 -7.35 3.64 31.05
CA HIS A 444 -6.10 3.40 31.79
C HIS A 444 -5.99 1.93 32.17
N PHE A 445 -5.01 1.23 31.59
CA PHE A 445 -4.72 -0.15 31.93
C PHE A 445 -3.63 -0.18 33.00
N ILE A 446 -3.96 -0.77 34.15
CA ILE A 446 -3.09 -0.81 35.32
C ILE A 446 -2.21 -2.06 35.25
N SER A 447 -0.91 -1.89 35.52
CA SER A 447 0.07 -2.97 35.60
C SER A 447 -0.41 -4.10 36.51
N LYS A 448 -0.28 -5.34 36.03
CA LYS A 448 -0.66 -6.57 36.76
C LYS A 448 -2.15 -6.73 37.09
N GLU A 449 -3.00 -5.79 36.71
CA GLU A 449 -4.44 -5.99 36.79
C GLU A 449 -4.90 -6.84 35.60
N GLY A 450 -5.57 -7.96 35.91
CA GLY A 450 -6.06 -8.89 34.89
C GLY A 450 -7.09 -8.24 33.98
N LEU A 451 -6.71 -7.99 32.73
CA LEU A 451 -7.57 -7.40 31.70
C LEU A 451 -8.46 -8.45 31.05
N ILE A 452 -7.85 -9.56 30.61
CA ILE A 452 -8.55 -10.67 29.93
C ILE A 452 -8.29 -11.94 30.71
N SER A 453 -9.31 -12.77 30.88
CA SER A 453 -9.13 -14.10 31.43
C SER A 453 -9.97 -15.13 30.71
N PHE A 454 -9.49 -16.37 30.67
CA PHE A 454 -10.23 -17.51 30.15
C PHE A 454 -9.79 -18.79 30.86
N ASN A 455 -10.64 -19.80 30.81
CA ASN A 455 -10.39 -21.12 31.37
C ASN A 455 -10.16 -22.14 30.26
N SER A 456 -9.34 -23.15 30.52
CA SER A 456 -9.16 -24.31 29.65
C SER A 456 -9.11 -25.59 30.49
N PRO A 457 -9.76 -26.69 30.05
CA PRO A 457 -9.68 -27.97 30.76
C PRO A 457 -8.29 -28.62 30.67
N ARG A 458 -7.46 -28.20 29.70
CA ARG A 458 -6.10 -28.71 29.46
C ARG A 458 -5.06 -27.59 29.49
N LEU A 459 -3.81 -27.93 29.82
CA LEU A 459 -2.71 -26.97 29.75
C LEU A 459 -2.44 -26.60 28.28
N LEU A 460 -2.63 -25.32 27.99
CA LEU A 460 -2.28 -24.65 26.74
C LEU A 460 -0.94 -23.94 26.90
N ASN A 461 -0.19 -23.85 25.80
CA ASN A 461 1.03 -23.05 25.67
C ASN A 461 0.84 -22.00 24.55
N PRO A 462 0.04 -20.94 24.80
CA PRO A 462 -0.26 -19.93 23.78
C PRO A 462 1.01 -19.29 23.22
N LYS A 463 1.05 -19.09 21.91
CA LYS A 463 2.06 -18.25 21.25
C LYS A 463 1.37 -17.14 20.50
N GLU A 464 2.10 -16.10 20.11
CA GLU A 464 1.56 -15.10 19.20
C GLU A 464 1.17 -15.73 17.84
N SER A 465 0.08 -15.26 17.25
CA SER A 465 -0.37 -15.67 15.93
C SER A 465 0.34 -14.87 14.84
N GLU A 466 0.77 -15.54 13.78
CA GLU A 466 1.35 -14.89 12.59
C GLU A 466 0.27 -14.36 11.62
N ASN A 467 -1.01 -14.70 11.85
CA ASN A 467 -2.12 -14.39 10.94
C ASN A 467 -2.91 -13.13 11.33
N ILE A 468 -2.48 -12.42 12.38
CA ILE A 468 -3.02 -11.14 12.83
C ILE A 468 -1.90 -10.44 13.60
N GLN A 469 -1.66 -9.16 13.31
CA GLN A 469 -0.71 -8.37 14.07
C GLN A 469 -1.31 -8.05 15.45
N SER A 470 -0.58 -8.35 16.51
CA SER A 470 -0.97 -7.94 17.86
C SER A 470 -0.51 -6.52 18.10
N GLU A 471 -1.44 -5.60 18.33
CA GLU A 471 -1.16 -4.18 18.46
C GLU A 471 -2.08 -3.50 19.47
N ILE A 472 -1.60 -2.40 20.03
CA ILE A 472 -2.34 -1.53 20.94
C ILE A 472 -2.23 -0.09 20.45
N THR A 473 -3.37 0.59 20.37
CA THR A 473 -3.48 1.99 19.98
C THR A 473 -3.83 2.83 21.20
N PHE A 474 -3.05 3.87 21.49
CA PHE A 474 -3.24 4.72 22.66
C PHE A 474 -2.85 6.17 22.40
N ILE A 475 -3.18 7.07 23.33
CA ILE A 475 -2.79 8.47 23.30
C ILE A 475 -1.49 8.66 24.06
N ASP A 476 -0.44 9.10 23.38
CA ASP A 476 0.82 9.54 23.99
C ASP A 476 1.15 10.97 23.57
N GLY A 477 1.47 11.84 24.53
CA GLY A 477 1.83 13.23 24.24
C GLY A 477 0.79 14.06 23.45
N GLY A 478 -0.48 13.64 23.40
CA GLY A 478 -1.54 14.25 22.58
C GLY A 478 -1.65 13.68 21.15
N SER A 479 -0.77 12.73 20.82
CA SER A 479 -0.68 12.02 19.56
C SER A 479 -1.27 10.60 19.70
N ILE A 480 -1.76 10.01 18.61
CA ILE A 480 -2.24 8.62 18.59
C ILE A 480 -1.08 7.71 18.19
N GLU A 481 -0.66 6.80 19.05
CA GLU A 481 0.38 5.83 18.73
C GLU A 481 -0.20 4.42 18.60
N ALA A 482 0.43 3.60 17.75
CA ALA A 482 0.12 2.18 17.61
C ALA A 482 1.41 1.38 17.79
N CYS A 483 1.48 0.58 18.85
CA CYS A 483 2.63 -0.26 19.21
C CYS A 483 2.31 -1.74 19.08
N ASP A 484 3.32 -2.55 18.80
CA ASP A 484 3.18 -4.02 18.83
C ASP A 484 2.99 -4.52 20.27
N ILE A 485 2.22 -5.60 20.45
CA ILE A 485 2.08 -6.28 21.74
C ILE A 485 2.99 -7.50 21.78
N ARG A 486 3.83 -7.60 22.82
CA ARG A 486 4.67 -8.78 23.08
C ARG A 486 4.13 -9.57 24.25
N PHE A 487 4.03 -10.89 24.09
CA PHE A 487 3.52 -11.78 25.13
C PHE A 487 4.62 -12.53 25.89
N HIS A 488 4.57 -12.46 27.22
CA HIS A 488 5.42 -13.22 28.14
C HIS A 488 4.58 -14.24 28.91
N ILE A 489 4.96 -15.52 28.89
CA ILE A 489 4.21 -16.57 29.59
C ILE A 489 4.81 -16.78 30.98
N ILE A 490 3.96 -16.69 32.01
CA ILE A 490 4.31 -16.98 33.40
C ILE A 490 3.53 -18.21 33.83
N ASN A 491 4.20 -19.36 33.91
CA ASN A 491 3.55 -20.63 34.24
C ASN A 491 3.71 -21.00 35.72
N ASP A 492 2.80 -20.52 36.55
CA ASP A 492 2.72 -20.90 37.97
C ASP A 492 2.03 -22.26 38.19
N ALA A 493 1.42 -22.83 37.14
CA ALA A 493 0.79 -24.14 37.21
C ALA A 493 1.82 -25.28 37.34
N VAL A 494 3.10 -25.02 37.06
CA VAL A 494 4.21 -25.99 37.15
C VAL A 494 5.03 -25.84 38.45
N THR A 495 4.72 -24.86 39.30
CA THR A 495 5.51 -24.55 40.50
C THR A 495 4.68 -24.44 41.77
N LYS A 496 4.21 -25.59 42.24
CA LYS A 496 4.13 -25.83 43.69
C LYS A 496 4.65 -27.25 43.96
N LYS A 497 5.91 -27.36 44.40
CA LYS A 497 6.30 -28.55 45.18
C LYS A 497 5.50 -28.50 46.48
N THR A 498 4.34 -29.14 46.48
CA THR A 498 3.52 -29.38 47.67
C THR A 498 4.41 -30.09 48.70
N LYS A 499 4.48 -29.58 49.93
CA LYS A 499 5.42 -30.09 50.94
C LYS A 499 4.75 -31.22 51.72
N ILE A 500 5.35 -32.40 51.76
CA ILE A 500 5.02 -33.39 52.81
C ILE A 500 5.91 -33.14 54.03
N LYS A 501 5.32 -33.13 55.22
CA LYS A 501 6.04 -33.10 56.49
C LYS A 501 5.82 -34.39 57.26
N LEU A 502 6.89 -34.90 57.86
CA LEU A 502 6.85 -36.00 58.82
C LEU A 502 7.08 -35.45 60.22
N ILE A 503 6.20 -35.80 61.15
CA ILE A 503 6.31 -35.47 62.57
C ILE A 503 6.38 -36.80 63.32
N PRO A 504 7.59 -37.24 63.73
CA PRO A 504 7.76 -38.50 64.45
C PRO A 504 7.24 -38.40 65.90
N SER A 505 6.65 -39.49 66.38
CA SER A 505 6.26 -39.73 67.78
C SER A 505 6.82 -41.10 68.23
N PRO A 506 6.78 -41.42 69.54
CA PRO A 506 7.28 -42.71 70.03
C PRO A 506 6.61 -43.94 69.38
N GLU A 507 5.30 -43.85 69.08
CA GLU A 507 4.49 -44.97 68.59
C GLU A 507 4.06 -44.82 67.12
N SER A 508 4.17 -43.62 66.54
CA SER A 508 3.70 -43.30 65.19
C SER A 508 4.56 -42.26 64.47
N VAL A 509 4.34 -42.08 63.17
CA VAL A 509 4.84 -40.92 62.42
C VAL A 509 3.64 -40.27 61.76
N LEU A 510 3.37 -39.01 62.10
CA LEU A 510 2.32 -38.23 61.46
C LEU A 510 2.85 -37.65 60.15
N LEU A 511 2.21 -38.02 59.04
CA LEU A 511 2.44 -37.46 57.72
C LEU A 511 1.37 -36.41 57.44
N THR A 512 1.79 -35.18 57.15
CA THR A 512 0.87 -34.10 56.71
C THR A 512 1.25 -33.61 55.31
N SER A 513 0.24 -33.35 54.48
CA SER A 513 0.40 -32.87 53.10
C SER A 513 -0.64 -31.80 52.77
N ASP A 514 -0.35 -30.91 51.81
CA ASP A 514 -1.36 -29.96 51.33
C ASP A 514 -2.37 -30.64 50.35
N ASP A 515 -2.14 -31.89 49.95
CA ASP A 515 -3.01 -32.71 49.08
C ASP A 515 -3.41 -34.03 49.77
N VAL A 516 -4.49 -34.65 49.28
CA VAL A 516 -4.99 -35.95 49.78
C VAL A 516 -4.00 -37.07 49.43
N ILE A 517 -3.67 -37.91 50.42
CA ILE A 517 -2.83 -39.09 50.27
C ILE A 517 -3.72 -40.31 50.04
N GLU A 518 -3.57 -40.95 48.89
CA GLU A 518 -4.36 -42.14 48.53
C GLU A 518 -3.68 -43.44 48.95
N GLU A 519 -2.34 -43.48 48.94
CA GLU A 519 -1.58 -44.66 49.32
C GLU A 519 -0.30 -44.28 50.06
N ILE A 520 0.01 -45.03 51.11
CA ILE A 520 1.28 -44.95 51.83
C ILE A 520 1.87 -46.35 51.88
N SER A 521 3.13 -46.49 51.49
CA SER A 521 3.91 -47.71 51.67
C SER A 521 5.17 -47.42 52.48
N VAL A 522 5.41 -48.18 53.54
CA VAL A 522 6.64 -48.12 54.32
C VAL A 522 7.53 -49.30 53.99
N VAL A 523 8.79 -49.03 53.63
CA VAL A 523 9.81 -50.04 53.35
C VAL A 523 11.03 -49.85 54.25
N ASN A 524 11.71 -50.94 54.62
CA ASN A 524 13.01 -50.85 55.28
C ASN A 524 14.14 -50.54 54.28
N HIS A 525 15.36 -50.37 54.78
CA HIS A 525 16.56 -50.17 53.96
C HIS A 525 16.91 -51.33 53.00
N GLN A 526 16.32 -52.51 53.17
CA GLN A 526 16.47 -53.67 52.29
C GLN A 526 15.37 -53.76 51.22
N GLY A 527 14.41 -52.81 51.23
CA GLY A 527 13.29 -52.79 50.30
C GLY A 527 12.12 -53.72 50.68
N THR A 528 12.13 -54.30 51.87
CA THR A 528 11.00 -55.10 52.37
C THR A 528 9.82 -54.19 52.72
N PHE A 529 8.63 -54.49 52.20
CA PHE A 529 7.38 -53.80 52.55
C PHE A 529 6.91 -54.18 53.95
N LEU A 530 6.55 -53.18 54.74
CA LEU A 530 6.18 -53.35 56.14
C LEU A 530 4.77 -52.84 56.45
N ILE A 531 4.39 -51.71 55.86
CA ILE A 531 3.10 -51.07 56.08
C ILE A 531 2.55 -50.64 54.72
N ASN A 532 1.26 -50.87 54.47
CA ASN A 532 0.52 -50.27 53.37
C ASN A 532 -0.80 -49.70 53.93
N LEU A 533 -1.04 -48.41 53.69
CA LEU A 533 -2.27 -47.71 54.08
C LEU A 533 -2.90 -47.07 52.85
N LYS A 534 -4.23 -47.01 52.83
CA LYS A 534 -5.00 -46.25 51.84
C LYS A 534 -5.93 -45.24 52.53
N PRO A 535 -5.34 -44.17 53.09
CA PRO A 535 -6.03 -43.32 54.05
C PRO A 535 -7.07 -42.40 53.41
N ASN A 536 -6.83 -41.96 52.17
CA ASN A 536 -7.65 -40.96 51.48
C ASN A 536 -7.86 -39.69 52.33
N ASP A 537 -6.77 -39.24 52.98
CA ASP A 537 -6.75 -38.09 53.89
C ASP A 537 -5.47 -37.26 53.66
N ASN A 538 -5.47 -35.98 54.04
CA ASN A 538 -4.31 -35.09 53.95
C ASN A 538 -3.41 -35.12 55.21
N SER A 539 -3.87 -35.80 56.26
CA SER A 539 -3.14 -36.03 57.50
C SER A 539 -3.27 -37.50 57.90
N VAL A 540 -2.15 -38.23 57.95
CA VAL A 540 -2.15 -39.68 58.14
C VAL A 540 -1.19 -40.08 59.23
N GLU A 541 -1.69 -40.80 60.22
CA GLU A 541 -0.88 -41.38 61.28
C GLU A 541 -0.40 -42.78 60.87
N ILE A 542 0.92 -42.94 60.74
CA ILE A 542 1.56 -44.19 60.35
C ILE A 542 2.03 -44.90 61.63
N PRO A 543 1.46 -46.06 62.00
CA PRO A 543 1.84 -46.75 63.23
C PRO A 543 3.25 -47.34 63.08
N THR A 544 4.14 -47.01 64.01
CA THR A 544 5.54 -47.45 63.98
C THR A 544 5.94 -48.25 65.22
N GLN A 545 5.01 -48.54 66.15
CA GLN A 545 5.25 -49.31 67.38
C GLN A 545 5.77 -50.75 67.15
N HIS A 546 5.47 -51.34 65.99
CA HIS A 546 5.90 -52.69 65.62
C HIS A 546 7.21 -52.71 64.82
N LEU A 547 7.78 -51.54 64.54
CA LEU A 547 9.02 -51.42 63.78
C LEU A 547 10.23 -51.47 64.72
N LEU A 548 11.24 -52.24 64.36
CA LEU A 548 12.53 -52.24 65.06
C LEU A 548 13.27 -50.91 64.84
N ASN A 549 14.24 -50.60 65.70
CA ASN A 549 15.10 -49.43 65.51
C ASN A 549 15.85 -49.53 64.18
N GLY A 550 15.83 -48.47 63.38
CA GLY A 550 16.40 -48.50 62.04
C GLY A 550 15.91 -47.40 61.10
N VAL A 551 16.38 -47.48 59.85
CA VAL A 551 16.03 -46.55 58.77
C VAL A 551 14.89 -47.11 57.94
N TYR A 552 13.88 -46.28 57.72
CA TYR A 552 12.69 -46.60 56.94
C TYR A 552 12.42 -45.51 55.89
N PHE A 553 11.81 -45.92 54.79
CA PHE A 553 11.37 -45.03 53.72
C PHE A 553 9.85 -45.11 53.57
N ILE A 554 9.20 -43.95 53.55
CA ILE A 554 7.77 -43.80 53.31
C ILE A 554 7.60 -43.34 51.87
N LYS A 555 6.95 -44.16 51.05
CA LYS A 555 6.45 -43.78 49.73
C LYS A 555 5.00 -43.35 49.90
N ALA A 556 4.70 -42.08 49.65
CA ALA A 556 3.34 -41.55 49.67
C ALA A 556 2.89 -41.25 48.24
N ILE A 557 1.69 -41.69 47.87
CA ILE A 557 1.04 -41.42 46.58
C ILE A 557 -0.15 -40.51 46.85
N ARG A 558 -0.19 -39.38 46.15
CA ARG A 558 -1.25 -38.37 46.26
C ARG A 558 -2.36 -38.66 45.24
N ALA A 559 -3.56 -38.13 45.49
CA ALA A 559 -4.69 -38.23 44.57
C ALA A 559 -4.45 -37.63 43.17
N ASN A 560 -3.46 -36.75 43.05
CA ASN A 560 -3.04 -36.16 41.78
C ASN A 560 -2.06 -37.07 40.98
N GLY A 561 -1.72 -38.26 41.49
CA GLY A 561 -0.80 -39.23 40.87
C GLY A 561 0.68 -39.00 41.15
N GLU A 562 1.06 -37.90 41.83
CA GLU A 562 2.43 -37.68 42.27
C GLU A 562 2.82 -38.63 43.41
N ASN A 563 4.09 -39.06 43.41
CA ASN A 563 4.67 -39.80 44.52
C ASN A 563 5.88 -39.09 45.11
N GLU A 564 6.09 -39.29 46.40
CA GLU A 564 7.24 -38.75 47.12
C GLU A 564 7.80 -39.82 48.07
N ILE A 565 9.12 -39.90 48.16
CA ILE A 565 9.82 -40.84 49.05
C ILE A 565 10.52 -40.05 50.14
N LEU A 566 10.16 -40.32 51.39
CA LEU A 566 10.68 -39.65 52.56
C LEU A 566 11.40 -40.66 53.45
N LYS A 567 12.50 -40.23 54.08
CA LYS A 567 13.26 -41.05 55.02
C LYS A 567 12.91 -40.67 56.45
N PHE A 568 12.69 -41.67 57.31
CA PHE A 568 12.68 -41.45 58.77
C PHE A 568 13.53 -42.51 59.48
N ILE A 569 13.92 -42.18 60.72
CA ILE A 569 14.70 -43.06 61.59
C ILE A 569 13.86 -43.36 62.82
N LYS A 570 13.62 -44.64 63.09
CA LYS A 570 13.07 -45.12 64.36
C LYS A 570 14.24 -45.30 65.32
N ILE A 571 14.26 -44.51 66.40
CA ILE A 571 15.29 -44.54 67.44
C ILE A 571 14.76 -45.33 68.63
#